data_AF-A0A7C6I877-F1
#
_entry.id   AF-A0A7C6I877-F1
#
_cell.length_a   1.000
_cell.length_b   1.000
_cell.length_c   1.000
_cell.angle_alpha   90.00
_cell.angle_beta   90.00
_cell.angle_gamma   90.00
#
_symmetry.space_group_name_H-M   'P 1'
#
loop_
_entity.id
_entity.type
_entity.pdbx_description
1 polymer ?
#
loop_
_entity_poly.entity_id
_entity_poly.type
_entity_poly.pdbx_seq_one_letter_code
_entity_poly.pdbx_strand_id
1 'polypeptide(L)'
;MNVNAIVEWREALTRLSDQYFFDLIRMYLGAVKTPFNKQKLIESLSAFFRKQKNRDRIISCLDSFDRAMLAGVRELPSPTREGLVQLFSGTRTFPEVYERILNLEERLLIYRKNDVDNQEYAINPLLDEALKKQSPIETLVSPDSYGEPCFSPLRVSDSFLAGLYSFFLHEGASERNDGSLRKKTLNALAVTFPDFDTDGKTLPLLVASLKNLSLLCVHDGILVPDRTRWELFAQNEIAARAAYLCASVYGRLSRDA
;
A
#
# COMPACT_ATOMS: atom_id res chain seq x y z
N MET A 1 -5.34 -20.56 13.98
CA MET A 1 -6.32 -19.50 14.38
C MET A 1 -5.81 -18.71 15.60
N ASN A 2 -5.68 -17.39 15.50
CA ASN A 2 -5.21 -16.50 16.57
C ASN A 2 -6.39 -16.07 17.47
N VAL A 3 -6.34 -16.40 18.77
CA VAL A 3 -7.44 -16.13 19.73
C VAL A 3 -7.66 -14.64 19.93
N ASN A 4 -6.59 -13.84 20.02
CA ASN A 4 -6.69 -12.39 20.23
C ASN A 4 -7.37 -11.71 19.04
N ALA A 5 -7.02 -12.12 17.81
CA ALA A 5 -7.65 -11.59 16.61
C ALA A 5 -9.17 -11.88 16.57
N ILE A 6 -9.61 -13.07 17.05
CA ILE A 6 -11.03 -13.40 17.15
C ILE A 6 -11.74 -12.49 18.16
N VAL A 7 -11.09 -12.16 19.28
CA VAL A 7 -11.64 -11.23 20.28
C VAL A 7 -11.80 -9.84 19.67
N GLU A 8 -10.74 -9.31 19.03
CA GLU A 8 -10.78 -8.01 18.34
C GLU A 8 -11.89 -7.94 17.28
N TRP A 9 -12.05 -8.99 16.48
CA TRP A 9 -13.12 -9.07 15.48
C TRP A 9 -14.52 -9.04 16.11
N ARG A 10 -14.72 -9.76 17.22
CA ARG A 10 -16.00 -9.74 17.95
C ARG A 10 -16.28 -8.36 18.54
N GLU A 11 -15.27 -7.71 19.10
CA GLU A 11 -15.37 -6.35 19.63
C GLU A 11 -15.71 -5.36 18.51
N ALA A 12 -15.08 -5.48 17.33
CA ALA A 12 -15.42 -4.68 16.16
C ALA A 12 -16.92 -4.81 15.79
N LEU A 13 -17.48 -6.03 15.79
CA LEU A 13 -18.91 -6.22 15.55
C LEU A 13 -19.80 -5.61 16.63
N THR A 14 -19.36 -5.57 17.89
CA THR A 14 -20.15 -4.94 18.97
C THR A 14 -20.24 -3.42 18.83
N ARG A 15 -19.20 -2.79 18.28
CA ARG A 15 -19.11 -1.33 18.04
C ARG A 15 -19.96 -0.84 16.87
N LEU A 16 -20.36 -1.74 15.96
CA LEU A 16 -21.27 -1.39 14.87
C LEU A 16 -22.58 -0.83 15.41
N SER A 17 -23.12 0.17 14.72
CA SER A 17 -24.47 0.68 14.97
C SER A 17 -25.48 -0.46 14.89
N ASP A 18 -26.52 -0.43 15.73
CA ASP A 18 -27.48 -1.53 15.81
C ASP A 18 -28.16 -1.78 14.46
N GLN A 19 -28.49 -0.73 13.72
CA GLN A 19 -29.04 -0.86 12.37
C GLN A 19 -28.14 -1.69 11.46
N TYR A 20 -26.87 -1.27 11.32
CA TYR A 20 -25.91 -1.95 10.45
C TYR A 20 -25.62 -3.38 10.92
N PHE A 21 -25.50 -3.58 12.24
CA PHE A 21 -25.32 -4.90 12.83
C PHE A 21 -26.49 -5.84 12.48
N PHE A 22 -27.74 -5.41 12.63
CA PHE A 22 -28.89 -6.26 12.34
C PHE A 22 -29.05 -6.55 10.85
N ASP A 23 -28.71 -5.60 9.98
CA ASP A 23 -28.73 -5.82 8.53
C ASP A 23 -27.73 -6.91 8.14
N LEU A 24 -26.50 -6.86 8.69
CA LEU A 24 -25.51 -7.93 8.51
C LEU A 24 -26.01 -9.27 9.05
N ILE A 25 -26.52 -9.31 10.29
CA ILE A 25 -27.01 -10.57 10.89
C ILE A 25 -28.13 -11.18 10.05
N ARG A 26 -29.07 -10.37 9.54
CA ARG A 26 -30.16 -10.85 8.69
C ARG A 26 -29.67 -11.43 7.39
N MET A 27 -28.63 -10.84 6.80
CA MET A 27 -28.01 -11.35 5.58
C MET A 27 -27.40 -12.75 5.76
N TYR A 28 -26.80 -13.04 6.91
CA TYR A 28 -26.12 -14.33 7.16
C TYR A 28 -26.99 -15.38 7.83
N LEU A 29 -27.77 -14.98 8.84
CA LEU A 29 -28.51 -15.87 9.73
C LEU A 29 -30.02 -15.85 9.47
N GLY A 30 -30.50 -14.96 8.60
CA GLY A 30 -31.92 -14.77 8.32
C GLY A 30 -32.65 -13.98 9.40
N ALA A 31 -33.97 -14.16 9.48
CA ALA A 31 -34.81 -13.39 10.41
C ALA A 31 -34.38 -13.57 11.88
N VAL A 32 -34.11 -12.44 12.55
CA VAL A 32 -33.75 -12.40 13.98
C VAL A 32 -35.02 -12.35 14.82
N LYS A 33 -35.19 -13.33 15.71
CA LYS A 33 -36.32 -13.35 16.66
C LYS A 33 -36.04 -12.40 17.83
N THR A 34 -37.07 -11.67 18.25
CA THR A 34 -37.04 -10.86 19.47
C THR A 34 -37.60 -11.65 20.67
N PRO A 35 -37.11 -11.41 21.90
CA PRO A 35 -35.96 -10.57 22.25
C PRO A 35 -34.62 -11.21 21.80
N PHE A 36 -33.65 -10.39 21.42
CA PHE A 36 -32.35 -10.84 20.94
C PHE A 36 -31.24 -10.59 21.97
N ASN A 37 -30.08 -11.22 21.76
CA ASN A 37 -28.86 -10.96 22.51
C ASN A 37 -27.70 -10.80 21.51
N LYS A 38 -27.08 -9.62 21.46
CA LYS A 38 -26.01 -9.27 20.49
C LYS A 38 -24.86 -10.28 20.55
N GLN A 39 -24.47 -10.70 21.75
CA GLN A 39 -23.40 -11.68 21.96
C GLN A 39 -23.76 -13.06 21.39
N LYS A 40 -24.98 -13.56 21.64
CA LYS A 40 -25.45 -14.83 21.07
C LYS A 40 -25.52 -14.81 19.55
N LEU A 41 -25.87 -13.66 18.95
CA LEU A 41 -25.87 -13.48 17.51
C LEU A 41 -24.45 -13.49 16.93
N ILE A 42 -23.50 -12.82 17.58
CA ILE A 42 -22.07 -12.86 17.21
C ILE A 42 -21.51 -14.29 17.32
N GLU A 43 -21.90 -15.06 18.34
CA GLU A 43 -21.53 -16.46 18.48
C GLU A 43 -22.11 -17.34 17.36
N SER A 44 -23.38 -17.12 17.02
CA SER A 44 -24.05 -17.82 15.92
C SER A 44 -23.40 -17.50 14.57
N LEU A 45 -23.05 -16.24 14.34
CA LEU A 45 -22.30 -15.79 13.17
C LEU A 45 -20.89 -16.39 13.14
N SER A 46 -20.22 -16.45 14.30
CA SER A 46 -18.92 -17.12 14.43
C SER A 46 -19.02 -18.60 14.02
N ALA A 47 -20.06 -19.29 14.50
CA ALA A 47 -20.30 -20.69 14.18
C ALA A 47 -20.64 -20.88 12.68
N PHE A 48 -21.34 -19.94 12.07
CA PHE A 48 -21.59 -19.93 10.63
C PHE A 48 -20.28 -19.93 9.82
N PHE A 49 -19.35 -19.03 10.14
CA PHE A 49 -18.06 -18.95 9.43
C PHE A 49 -17.14 -20.15 9.70
N ARG A 50 -17.28 -20.84 10.84
CA ARG A 50 -16.48 -22.04 11.12
C ARG A 50 -16.91 -23.27 10.31
N LYS A 51 -18.14 -23.34 9.82
CA LYS A 51 -18.62 -24.48 9.00
C LYS A 51 -17.86 -24.53 7.68
N GLN A 52 -17.20 -25.66 7.38
CA GLN A 52 -16.38 -25.84 6.18
C GLN A 52 -17.16 -25.53 4.89
N LYS A 53 -18.38 -26.09 4.77
CA LYS A 53 -19.28 -25.83 3.63
C LYS A 53 -19.55 -24.33 3.37
N ASN A 54 -19.64 -23.52 4.43
CA ASN A 54 -19.85 -22.09 4.29
C ASN A 54 -18.57 -21.39 3.83
N ARG A 55 -17.42 -21.79 4.40
CA ARG A 55 -16.10 -21.29 3.97
C ARG A 55 -15.86 -21.58 2.49
N ASP A 56 -16.08 -22.81 2.04
CA ASP A 56 -15.87 -23.19 0.65
C ASP A 56 -16.72 -22.36 -0.31
N ARG A 57 -17.98 -22.10 0.05
CA ARG A 57 -18.87 -21.21 -0.72
C ARG A 57 -18.35 -19.79 -0.76
N ILE A 58 -17.95 -19.22 0.38
CA ILE A 58 -17.38 -17.88 0.45
C ILE A 58 -16.17 -17.77 -0.48
N ILE A 59 -15.27 -18.75 -0.42
CA ILE A 59 -14.06 -18.80 -1.26
C ILE A 59 -14.41 -18.91 -2.75
N SER A 60 -15.42 -19.70 -3.12
CA SER A 60 -15.84 -19.84 -4.52
C SER A 60 -16.40 -18.55 -5.13
N CYS A 61 -16.83 -17.60 -4.29
CA CYS A 61 -17.33 -16.30 -4.71
C CYS A 61 -16.24 -15.21 -4.79
N LEU A 62 -14.96 -15.54 -4.60
CA LEU A 62 -13.86 -14.57 -4.72
C LEU A 62 -13.40 -14.46 -6.17
N ASP A 63 -13.55 -13.27 -6.74
CA ASP A 63 -12.96 -12.93 -8.04
C ASP A 63 -11.46 -12.56 -7.90
N SER A 64 -10.80 -12.20 -9.01
CA SER A 64 -9.39 -11.83 -9.00
C SER A 64 -9.11 -10.55 -8.21
N PHE A 65 -10.03 -9.58 -8.24
CA PHE A 65 -9.85 -8.31 -7.54
C PHE A 65 -10.08 -8.44 -6.04
N ASP A 66 -11.03 -9.28 -5.61
CA ASP A 66 -11.20 -9.69 -4.21
C ASP A 66 -9.89 -10.24 -3.65
N ARG A 67 -9.25 -11.15 -4.39
CA ARG A 67 -7.99 -11.79 -3.98
C ARG A 67 -6.86 -10.78 -3.86
N ALA A 68 -6.72 -9.87 -4.82
CA ALA A 68 -5.73 -8.80 -4.78
C ALA A 68 -5.99 -7.85 -3.60
N MET A 69 -7.23 -7.44 -3.34
CA MET A 69 -7.59 -6.60 -2.20
C MET A 69 -7.27 -7.27 -0.86
N LEU A 70 -7.59 -8.56 -0.72
CA LEU A 70 -7.28 -9.34 0.48
C LEU A 70 -5.77 -9.51 0.68
N ALA A 71 -5.01 -9.65 -0.39
CA ALA A 71 -3.55 -9.62 -0.33
C ALA A 71 -3.07 -8.23 0.12
N GLY A 72 -3.59 -7.15 -0.45
CA GLY A 72 -3.26 -5.78 -0.04
C GLY A 72 -3.51 -5.52 1.45
N VAL A 73 -4.66 -5.95 1.98
CA VAL A 73 -4.98 -5.83 3.42
C VAL A 73 -4.00 -6.63 4.29
N ARG A 74 -3.49 -7.75 3.79
CA ARG A 74 -2.57 -8.61 4.53
C ARG A 74 -1.13 -8.09 4.52
N GLU A 75 -0.68 -7.59 3.38
CA GLU A 75 0.73 -7.27 3.14
C GLU A 75 1.08 -5.80 3.43
N LEU A 76 0.11 -4.88 3.40
CA LEU A 76 0.35 -3.49 3.78
C LEU A 76 0.65 -3.39 5.28
N PRO A 77 1.69 -2.65 5.71
CA PRO A 77 1.99 -2.44 7.12
C PRO A 77 0.84 -1.77 7.89
N SER A 78 0.13 -0.84 7.23
CA SER A 78 -1.06 -0.17 7.74
C SER A 78 -2.10 -0.12 6.61
N PRO A 79 -2.99 -1.13 6.52
CA PRO A 79 -3.96 -1.27 5.44
C PRO A 79 -5.14 -0.31 5.65
N THR A 80 -4.92 0.99 5.45
CA THR A 80 -5.99 2.00 5.47
C THR A 80 -6.71 2.05 4.13
N ARG A 81 -7.85 2.76 4.08
CA ARG A 81 -8.56 3.01 2.82
C ARG A 81 -7.66 3.73 1.83
N GLU A 82 -6.98 4.77 2.27
CA GLU A 82 -6.07 5.58 1.47
C GLU A 82 -4.91 4.70 0.97
N GLY A 83 -4.34 3.84 1.82
CA GLY A 83 -3.29 2.91 1.44
C GLY A 83 -3.73 1.91 0.36
N LEU A 84 -4.92 1.33 0.49
CA LEU A 84 -5.48 0.43 -0.52
C LEU A 84 -5.79 1.15 -1.84
N VAL A 85 -6.39 2.34 -1.79
CA VAL A 85 -6.63 3.17 -2.98
C VAL A 85 -5.32 3.48 -3.68
N GLN A 86 -4.29 3.86 -2.93
CA GLN A 86 -2.99 4.17 -3.48
C GLN A 86 -2.33 2.94 -4.13
N LEU A 87 -2.40 1.77 -3.48
CA LEU A 87 -1.87 0.51 -3.99
C LEU A 87 -2.42 0.17 -5.38
N PHE A 88 -3.71 0.42 -5.62
CA PHE A 88 -4.36 0.09 -6.90
C PHE A 88 -4.49 1.27 -7.88
N SER A 89 -4.05 2.47 -7.52
CA SER A 89 -4.27 3.71 -8.30
C SER A 89 -3.73 3.70 -9.73
N GLY A 90 -2.73 2.86 -10.03
CA GLY A 90 -2.19 2.68 -11.39
C GLY A 90 -3.04 1.78 -12.29
N THR A 91 -3.96 0.99 -11.71
CA THR A 91 -4.72 -0.05 -12.44
C THR A 91 -6.23 0.06 -12.27
N ARG A 92 -6.70 0.76 -11.23
CA ARG A 92 -8.10 0.90 -10.84
C ARG A 92 -8.41 2.33 -10.45
N THR A 93 -9.65 2.73 -10.68
CA THR A 93 -10.16 4.03 -10.29
C THR A 93 -10.52 4.06 -8.81
N PHE A 94 -10.54 5.25 -8.21
CA PHE A 94 -10.95 5.42 -6.81
C PHE A 94 -12.34 4.81 -6.50
N PRO A 95 -13.41 5.06 -7.30
CA PRO A 95 -14.72 4.49 -7.02
C PRO A 95 -14.72 2.96 -7.01
N GLU A 96 -14.01 2.32 -7.95
CA GLU A 96 -13.93 0.86 -8.03
C GLU A 96 -13.29 0.24 -6.78
N VAL A 97 -12.18 0.83 -6.30
CA VAL A 97 -11.50 0.34 -5.09
C VAL A 97 -12.38 0.59 -3.87
N TYR A 98 -13.01 1.76 -3.78
CA TYR A 98 -13.86 2.13 -2.66
C TYR A 98 -15.08 1.22 -2.53
N GLU A 99 -15.82 1.00 -3.63
CA GLU A 99 -16.95 0.06 -3.67
C GLU A 99 -16.52 -1.36 -3.31
N ARG A 100 -15.34 -1.77 -3.77
CA ARG A 100 -14.80 -3.10 -3.46
C ARG A 100 -14.51 -3.26 -1.97
N ILE A 101 -13.94 -2.25 -1.31
CA ILE A 101 -13.75 -2.26 0.15
C ILE A 101 -15.09 -2.47 0.87
N LEU A 102 -16.11 -1.68 0.53
CA LEU A 102 -17.44 -1.80 1.13
C LEU A 102 -18.03 -3.21 0.95
N ASN A 103 -17.91 -3.78 -0.25
CA ASN A 103 -18.38 -5.13 -0.52
C ASN A 103 -17.67 -6.19 0.34
N LEU A 104 -16.34 -6.07 0.52
CA LEU A 104 -15.57 -6.99 1.35
C LEU A 104 -15.93 -6.85 2.84
N GLU A 105 -16.24 -5.64 3.31
CA GLU A 105 -16.73 -5.39 4.68
C GLU A 105 -18.12 -5.99 4.91
N GLU A 106 -19.07 -5.76 3.99
CA GLU A 106 -20.41 -6.36 4.06
C GLU A 106 -20.34 -7.90 4.02
N ARG A 107 -19.45 -8.44 3.19
CA ARG A 107 -19.15 -9.87 3.13
C ARG A 107 -18.36 -10.39 4.34
N LEU A 108 -18.05 -9.52 5.31
CA LEU A 108 -17.28 -9.80 6.52
C LEU A 108 -15.98 -10.55 6.22
N LEU A 109 -15.38 -10.29 5.07
CA LEU A 109 -14.06 -10.82 4.70
C LEU A 109 -12.96 -9.98 5.35
N ILE A 110 -13.22 -8.68 5.48
CA ILE A 110 -12.42 -7.72 6.23
C ILE A 110 -13.28 -6.98 7.24
N TYR A 111 -12.65 -6.33 8.22
CA TYR A 111 -13.29 -5.48 9.21
C TYR A 111 -12.35 -4.34 9.64
N ARG A 112 -12.92 -3.24 10.14
CA ARG A 112 -12.16 -2.11 10.72
C ARG A 112 -11.73 -2.44 12.15
N LYS A 113 -10.44 -2.32 12.45
CA LYS A 113 -9.89 -2.54 13.80
C LYS A 113 -10.21 -1.41 14.77
N ASN A 114 -10.21 -0.17 14.29
CA ASN A 114 -10.38 1.05 15.08
C ASN A 114 -11.54 1.90 14.55
N ASP A 115 -12.14 2.73 15.42
CA ASP A 115 -13.31 3.55 15.09
C ASP A 115 -12.93 4.94 14.54
N VAL A 116 -11.72 5.44 14.83
CA VAL A 116 -11.29 6.82 14.52
C VAL A 116 -10.68 6.93 13.11
N ASP A 117 -10.76 8.14 12.53
CA ASP A 117 -10.43 8.61 11.16
C ASP A 117 -9.32 7.94 10.35
N ASN A 118 -8.43 7.14 10.95
CA ASN A 118 -7.41 6.34 10.28
C ASN A 118 -7.66 4.84 10.51
N GLN A 119 -8.76 4.34 9.92
CA GLN A 119 -9.22 2.98 10.15
C GLN A 119 -8.40 1.97 9.35
N GLU A 120 -7.67 1.14 10.06
CA GLU A 120 -6.99 -0.02 9.48
C GLU A 120 -7.97 -1.17 9.29
N TYR A 121 -7.89 -1.80 8.12
CA TYR A 121 -8.62 -3.02 7.81
C TYR A 121 -7.85 -4.25 8.29
N ALA A 122 -8.59 -5.28 8.65
CA ALA A 122 -8.02 -6.58 8.99
C ALA A 122 -8.85 -7.70 8.39
N ILE A 123 -8.19 -8.80 8.04
CA ILE A 123 -8.87 -10.02 7.57
C ILE A 123 -9.68 -10.63 8.70
N ASN A 124 -10.90 -11.09 8.39
CA ASN A 124 -11.71 -11.82 9.37
C ASN A 124 -10.96 -13.09 9.84
N PRO A 125 -10.63 -13.20 11.14
CA PRO A 125 -9.78 -14.26 11.68
C PRO A 125 -10.42 -15.66 11.59
N LEU A 126 -11.75 -15.74 11.44
CA LEU A 126 -12.45 -17.01 11.25
C LEU A 126 -12.33 -17.55 9.82
N LEU A 127 -11.96 -16.69 8.87
CA LEU A 127 -11.77 -17.01 7.46
C LEU A 127 -10.29 -16.97 7.05
N ASP A 128 -9.42 -16.42 7.90
CA ASP A 128 -8.03 -16.09 7.58
C ASP A 128 -7.25 -17.24 6.94
N GLU A 129 -7.29 -18.45 7.53
CA GLU A 129 -6.58 -19.61 6.98
C GLU A 129 -7.08 -20.03 5.58
N ALA A 130 -8.37 -19.84 5.31
CA ALA A 130 -8.95 -20.14 3.99
C ALA A 130 -8.60 -19.04 2.98
N LEU A 131 -8.70 -17.77 3.39
CA LEU A 131 -8.42 -16.62 2.53
C LEU A 131 -6.94 -16.49 2.19
N LYS A 132 -6.04 -16.78 3.14
CA LYS A 132 -4.59 -16.72 2.92
C LYS A 132 -4.13 -17.57 1.74
N LYS A 133 -4.76 -18.72 1.50
CA LYS A 133 -4.45 -19.60 0.36
C LYS A 133 -4.91 -19.02 -0.99
N GLN A 134 -5.84 -18.08 -0.98
CA GLN A 134 -6.48 -17.52 -2.17
C GLN A 134 -5.93 -16.15 -2.56
N SER A 135 -5.26 -15.47 -1.62
CA SER A 135 -4.72 -14.12 -1.77
C SER A 135 -3.20 -14.08 -1.47
N PRO A 136 -2.36 -14.84 -2.20
CA PRO A 136 -0.93 -14.78 -2.00
C PRO A 136 -0.36 -13.47 -2.61
N ILE A 137 0.81 -13.03 -2.17
CA ILE A 137 1.39 -11.72 -2.55
C ILE A 137 1.60 -11.58 -4.06
N GLU A 138 1.79 -12.70 -4.76
CA GLU A 138 1.92 -12.77 -6.22
C GLU A 138 0.69 -12.18 -6.92
N THR A 139 -0.49 -12.19 -6.29
CA THR A 139 -1.69 -11.54 -6.86
C THR A 139 -1.57 -10.02 -6.98
N LEU A 140 -0.63 -9.39 -6.25
CA LEU A 140 -0.35 -7.96 -6.32
C LEU A 140 0.74 -7.62 -7.35
N VAL A 141 1.61 -8.56 -7.66
CA VAL A 141 2.83 -8.33 -8.46
C VAL A 141 2.87 -9.14 -9.76
N SER A 142 1.83 -9.93 -10.04
CA SER A 142 1.74 -10.69 -11.28
C SER A 142 1.66 -9.73 -12.46
N PRO A 143 2.48 -9.93 -13.50
CA PRO A 143 2.42 -9.08 -14.68
C PRO A 143 1.12 -9.32 -15.45
N ASP A 144 0.52 -8.24 -15.94
CA ASP A 144 -0.69 -8.32 -16.79
C ASP A 144 -0.43 -8.99 -18.14
N SER A 145 0.83 -9.01 -18.59
CA SER A 145 1.25 -9.66 -19.82
C SER A 145 2.63 -10.27 -19.68
N TYR A 146 2.83 -11.39 -20.36
CA TYR A 146 4.14 -12.01 -20.53
C TYR A 146 4.69 -11.58 -21.89
N GLY A 147 5.92 -11.11 -21.91
CA GLY A 147 6.64 -10.73 -23.13
C GLY A 147 8.00 -11.40 -23.19
N GLU A 148 8.62 -11.37 -24.36
CA GLU A 148 10.02 -11.76 -24.50
C GLU A 148 10.90 -10.86 -23.63
N PRO A 149 11.89 -11.42 -22.91
CA PRO A 149 12.84 -10.62 -22.14
C PRO A 149 13.48 -9.55 -23.03
N CYS A 150 13.28 -8.28 -22.68
CA CYS A 150 13.94 -7.18 -23.36
C CYS A 150 15.11 -6.68 -22.50
N PHE A 151 16.27 -6.51 -23.14
CA PHE A 151 17.39 -5.83 -22.50
C PHE A 151 17.27 -4.34 -22.77
N SER A 152 17.06 -3.58 -21.69
CA SER A 152 17.13 -2.12 -21.71
C SER A 152 18.20 -1.70 -20.70
N PRO A 153 19.18 -0.85 -21.09
CA PRO A 153 20.15 -0.34 -20.13
C PRO A 153 19.42 0.47 -19.05
N LEU A 154 19.81 0.25 -17.79
CA LEU A 154 19.34 1.09 -16.69
C LEU A 154 19.77 2.53 -16.95
N ARG A 155 18.79 3.44 -17.09
CA ARG A 155 19.09 4.88 -17.27
C ARG A 155 19.85 5.45 -16.08
N VAL A 156 19.57 4.94 -14.87
CA VAL A 156 20.24 5.35 -13.61
C VAL A 156 21.42 4.41 -13.35
N SER A 157 22.61 4.83 -13.77
CA SER A 157 23.88 4.13 -13.49
C SER A 157 24.58 4.66 -12.24
N ASP A 158 25.59 3.94 -11.75
CA ASP A 158 26.38 4.37 -10.58
C ASP A 158 27.14 5.67 -10.84
N SER A 159 27.69 5.85 -12.05
CA SER A 159 28.33 7.11 -12.45
C SER A 159 27.33 8.27 -12.47
N PHE A 160 26.11 8.00 -12.92
CA PHE A 160 25.05 9.00 -12.93
C PHE A 160 24.63 9.39 -11.51
N LEU A 161 24.44 8.42 -10.61
CA LEU A 161 24.15 8.65 -9.20
C LEU A 161 25.28 9.41 -8.49
N ALA A 162 26.54 9.07 -8.74
CA ALA A 162 27.69 9.80 -8.20
C ALA A 162 27.75 11.24 -8.74
N GLY A 163 27.43 11.44 -10.02
CA GLY A 163 27.29 12.76 -10.63
C GLY A 163 26.22 13.60 -9.94
N LEU A 164 25.04 13.01 -9.67
CA LEU A 164 23.97 13.69 -8.93
C LEU A 164 24.38 14.04 -7.50
N TYR A 165 25.01 13.11 -6.78
CA TYR A 165 25.56 13.38 -5.45
C TYR A 165 26.50 14.60 -5.49
N SER A 166 27.45 14.61 -6.42
CA SER A 166 28.40 15.71 -6.61
C SER A 166 27.70 17.02 -6.97
N PHE A 167 26.71 16.99 -7.86
CA PHE A 167 25.93 18.16 -8.25
C PHE A 167 25.26 18.80 -7.02
N PHE A 168 24.53 18.02 -6.22
CA PHE A 168 23.83 18.55 -5.04
C PHE A 168 24.79 18.97 -3.93
N LEU A 169 25.98 18.37 -3.84
CA LEU A 169 27.01 18.77 -2.88
C LEU A 169 27.60 20.15 -3.20
N HIS A 170 27.72 20.53 -4.47
CA HIS A 170 28.46 21.72 -4.90
C HIS A 170 27.59 22.86 -5.43
N GLU A 171 26.53 22.57 -6.17
CA GLU A 171 25.73 23.61 -6.87
C GLU A 171 24.67 24.28 -5.99
N GLY A 172 24.36 23.70 -4.83
CA GLY A 172 23.39 24.25 -3.87
C GLY A 172 21.99 24.38 -4.46
N ALA A 173 21.20 23.31 -4.41
CA ALA A 173 19.84 23.30 -4.97
C ALA A 173 18.82 23.86 -3.98
N SER A 174 18.21 25.02 -4.28
CA SER A 174 17.10 25.55 -3.48
C SER A 174 15.74 25.05 -3.96
N GLU A 175 14.83 24.86 -3.01
CA GLU A 175 13.46 24.44 -3.26
C GLU A 175 12.50 25.65 -3.30
N ARG A 176 11.30 25.39 -3.82
CA ARG A 176 10.12 26.22 -3.64
C ARG A 176 9.37 25.79 -2.37
N ASN A 177 8.38 26.57 -1.97
CA ASN A 177 7.55 26.26 -0.78
C ASN A 177 6.75 24.95 -0.92
N ASP A 178 6.51 24.50 -2.15
CA ASP A 178 5.83 23.22 -2.46
C ASP A 178 6.81 22.03 -2.47
N GLY A 179 8.09 22.24 -2.14
CA GLY A 179 9.14 21.21 -2.17
C GLY A 179 9.66 20.85 -3.56
N SER A 180 9.18 21.52 -4.62
CA SER A 180 9.70 21.34 -5.97
C SER A 180 10.99 22.15 -6.20
N LEU A 181 11.84 21.67 -7.11
CA LEU A 181 13.06 22.38 -7.46
C LEU A 181 12.75 23.70 -8.20
N ARG A 182 13.55 24.73 -7.93
CA ARG A 182 13.48 25.98 -8.71
C ARG A 182 13.93 25.76 -10.15
N LYS A 183 13.39 26.57 -11.08
CA LYS A 183 13.70 26.51 -12.51
C LYS A 183 15.20 26.61 -12.80
N LYS A 184 15.95 27.40 -12.02
CA LYS A 184 17.41 27.51 -12.12
C LYS A 184 18.09 26.16 -11.92
N THR A 185 17.73 25.42 -10.87
CA THR A 185 18.28 24.10 -10.55
C THR A 185 17.90 23.08 -11.62
N LEU A 186 16.64 23.07 -12.06
CA LEU A 186 16.19 22.18 -13.13
C LEU A 186 16.96 22.40 -14.44
N ASN A 187 17.17 23.66 -14.81
CA ASN A 187 17.98 24.00 -16.00
C ASN A 187 19.43 23.54 -15.83
N ALA A 188 20.04 23.72 -14.65
CA ALA A 188 21.41 23.28 -14.38
C ALA A 188 21.54 21.75 -14.43
N LEU A 189 20.56 21.01 -13.88
CA LEU A 189 20.51 19.56 -13.99
C LEU A 189 20.37 19.11 -15.45
N ALA A 190 19.48 19.74 -16.24
CA ALA A 190 19.30 19.40 -17.64
C ALA A 190 20.56 19.67 -18.48
N VAL A 191 21.33 20.72 -18.16
CA VAL A 191 22.63 20.99 -18.81
C VAL A 191 23.69 19.98 -18.40
N THR A 192 23.70 19.56 -17.13
CA THR A 192 24.69 18.60 -16.60
C THR A 192 24.40 17.18 -17.07
N PHE A 193 23.12 16.83 -17.26
CA PHE A 193 22.64 15.50 -17.61
C PHE A 193 21.68 15.54 -18.82
N PRO A 194 22.14 15.99 -20.00
CA PRO A 194 21.29 16.28 -21.16
C PRO A 194 20.55 15.05 -21.70
N ASP A 195 21.18 13.87 -21.63
CA ASP A 195 20.62 12.63 -22.18
C ASP A 195 19.63 11.93 -21.23
N PHE A 196 19.50 12.40 -19.99
CA PHE A 196 18.71 11.72 -18.96
C PHE A 196 17.25 12.21 -18.91
N ASP A 197 16.99 13.48 -19.20
CA ASP A 197 15.67 14.11 -19.06
C ASP A 197 15.00 14.42 -20.40
N THR A 198 15.05 13.47 -21.33
CA THR A 198 14.50 13.64 -22.69
C THR A 198 13.00 13.99 -22.72
N ASP A 199 12.27 13.66 -21.66
CA ASP A 199 10.82 13.90 -21.52
C ASP A 199 10.46 15.00 -20.51
N GLY A 200 11.46 15.61 -19.85
CA GLY A 200 11.27 16.65 -18.83
C GLY A 200 10.62 16.19 -17.53
N LYS A 201 10.41 14.88 -17.35
CA LYS A 201 9.69 14.30 -16.20
C LYS A 201 10.56 13.38 -15.36
N THR A 202 11.58 12.79 -15.97
CA THR A 202 12.42 11.76 -15.33
C THR A 202 13.24 12.36 -14.19
N LEU A 203 13.86 13.53 -14.37
CA LEU A 203 14.65 14.18 -13.33
C LEU A 203 13.83 14.57 -12.08
N PRO A 204 12.67 15.24 -12.20
CA PRO A 204 11.81 15.52 -11.05
C PRO A 204 11.41 14.29 -10.24
N LEU A 205 11.05 13.18 -10.91
CA LEU A 205 10.69 11.93 -10.24
C LEU A 205 11.88 11.32 -9.49
N LEU A 206 13.07 11.38 -10.08
CA LEU A 206 14.28 10.90 -9.43
C LEU A 206 14.63 11.76 -8.21
N VAL A 207 14.55 13.09 -8.30
CA VAL A 207 14.80 13.98 -7.16
C VAL A 207 13.80 13.69 -6.04
N ALA A 208 12.52 13.52 -6.36
CA ALA A 208 11.51 13.11 -5.38
C ALA A 208 11.87 11.78 -4.71
N SER A 209 12.32 10.80 -5.48
CA SER A 209 12.80 9.50 -4.98
C SER A 209 13.96 9.65 -4.00
N LEU A 210 14.99 10.42 -4.38
CA LEU A 210 16.16 10.68 -3.52
C LEU A 210 15.76 11.38 -2.21
N LYS A 211 14.80 12.30 -2.25
CA LYS A 211 14.26 12.94 -1.04
C LYS A 211 13.49 11.95 -0.16
N ASN A 212 12.65 11.13 -0.77
CA ASN A 212 11.84 10.14 -0.05
C ASN A 212 12.67 9.02 0.59
N LEU A 213 13.83 8.71 0.01
CA LEU A 213 14.83 7.82 0.60
C LEU A 213 15.76 8.52 1.61
N SER A 214 15.57 9.82 1.86
CA SER A 214 16.46 10.66 2.67
C SER A 214 17.92 10.67 2.18
N LEU A 215 18.13 10.43 0.89
CA LEU A 215 19.43 10.61 0.22
C LEU A 215 19.71 12.09 -0.01
N LEU A 216 18.65 12.88 -0.25
CA LEU A 216 18.72 14.33 -0.31
C LEU A 216 17.90 14.93 0.84
N CYS A 217 18.53 15.79 1.63
CA CYS A 217 17.95 16.44 2.81
C CYS A 217 18.05 17.95 2.70
N VAL A 218 17.06 18.67 3.25
CA VAL A 218 17.10 20.13 3.30
C VAL A 218 17.88 20.58 4.52
N HIS A 219 18.98 21.30 4.31
CA HIS A 219 19.79 21.95 5.31
C HIS A 219 19.90 23.43 4.97
N ASP A 220 19.51 24.32 5.89
CA ASP A 220 19.49 25.78 5.70
C ASP A 220 18.78 26.24 4.40
N GLY A 221 17.69 25.55 4.04
CA GLY A 221 16.90 25.85 2.83
C GLY A 221 17.52 25.38 1.52
N ILE A 222 18.62 24.63 1.59
CA ILE A 222 19.33 24.05 0.44
C ILE A 222 19.26 22.53 0.53
N LEU A 223 18.98 21.89 -0.59
CA LEU A 223 18.97 20.45 -0.73
C LEU A 223 20.41 19.95 -0.92
N VAL A 224 20.86 19.11 0.02
CA VAL A 224 22.22 18.55 0.03
C VAL A 224 22.19 17.04 0.27
N PRO A 225 23.22 16.31 -0.14
CA PRO A 225 23.31 14.86 0.11
C PRO A 225 23.54 14.52 1.59
N ASP A 226 22.85 13.48 2.08
CA ASP A 226 23.15 12.83 3.37
C ASP A 226 24.18 11.72 3.15
N ARG A 227 25.45 12.03 3.44
CA ARG A 227 26.58 11.13 3.15
C ARG A 227 26.38 9.71 3.72
N THR A 228 25.97 9.60 4.98
CA THR A 228 25.79 8.31 5.65
C THR A 228 24.71 7.48 4.95
N ARG A 229 23.59 8.11 4.56
CA ARG A 229 22.52 7.43 3.81
C ARG A 229 22.97 7.00 2.42
N TRP A 230 23.75 7.83 1.72
CA TRP A 230 24.32 7.47 0.41
C TRP A 230 25.30 6.29 0.49
N GLU A 231 26.15 6.24 1.52
CA GLU A 231 27.07 5.12 1.75
C GLU A 231 26.30 3.81 2.00
N LEU A 232 25.24 3.84 2.82
CA LEU A 232 24.36 2.67 3.03
C LEU A 232 23.63 2.27 1.74
N PHE A 233 23.11 3.23 1.00
CA PHE A 233 22.41 2.96 -0.26
C PHE A 233 23.34 2.32 -1.30
N ALA A 234 24.57 2.82 -1.41
CA ALA A 234 25.57 2.31 -2.35
C ALA A 234 26.03 0.86 -2.06
N GLN A 235 25.89 0.39 -0.81
CA GLN A 235 26.22 -1.00 -0.44
C GLN A 235 25.22 -2.04 -0.98
N ASN A 236 24.03 -1.62 -1.41
CA ASN A 236 23.01 -2.51 -1.97
C ASN A 236 23.38 -2.94 -3.39
N GLU A 237 22.87 -4.07 -3.86
CA GLU A 237 23.00 -4.48 -5.27
C GLU A 237 22.31 -3.50 -6.23
N ILE A 238 22.76 -3.45 -7.49
CA ILE A 238 22.20 -2.56 -8.53
C ILE A 238 20.68 -2.71 -8.64
N ALA A 239 20.19 -3.95 -8.65
CA ALA A 239 18.75 -4.25 -8.75
C ALA A 239 17.97 -3.71 -7.53
N ALA A 240 18.51 -3.86 -6.33
CA ALA A 240 17.90 -3.36 -5.10
C ALA A 240 17.85 -1.82 -5.09
N ARG A 241 18.94 -1.15 -5.49
CA ARG A 241 18.98 0.32 -5.61
C ARG A 241 17.93 0.83 -6.60
N ALA A 242 17.81 0.20 -7.77
CA ALA A 242 16.79 0.55 -8.76
C ALA A 242 15.38 0.36 -8.19
N ALA A 243 15.12 -0.77 -7.51
CA ALA A 243 13.83 -1.04 -6.88
C ALA A 243 13.47 0.01 -5.81
N TYR A 244 14.42 0.39 -4.95
CA TYR A 244 14.20 1.43 -3.95
C TYR A 244 13.88 2.78 -4.59
N LEU A 245 14.61 3.18 -5.64
CA LEU A 245 14.34 4.41 -6.36
C LEU A 245 12.92 4.40 -6.93
N CYS A 246 12.53 3.34 -7.65
CA CYS A 246 11.19 3.20 -8.21
C CYS A 246 10.09 3.23 -7.13
N ALA A 247 10.24 2.47 -6.05
CA ALA A 247 9.26 2.40 -4.97
C ALA A 247 9.10 3.76 -4.25
N SER A 248 10.19 4.49 -4.08
CA SER A 248 10.20 5.78 -3.38
C SER A 248 9.58 6.94 -4.17
N VAL A 249 9.31 6.80 -5.47
CA VAL A 249 8.58 7.81 -6.25
C VAL A 249 7.19 8.06 -5.63
N TYR A 250 6.52 6.98 -5.21
CA TYR A 250 5.13 7.01 -4.73
C TYR A 250 5.01 6.79 -3.22
N GLY A 251 6.04 6.27 -2.56
CA GLY A 251 6.08 6.08 -1.11
C GLY A 251 7.04 7.06 -0.42
N ARG A 252 6.58 7.73 0.65
CA ARG A 252 7.48 8.44 1.56
C ARG A 252 7.84 7.49 2.71
N LEU A 253 9.06 6.97 2.73
CA LEU A 253 9.54 6.22 3.88
C LEU A 253 9.95 7.23 4.96
N SER A 254 9.27 7.19 6.10
CA SER A 254 9.64 7.97 7.28
C SER A 254 11.06 7.62 7.72
N ARG A 255 11.79 8.60 8.27
CA ARG A 255 13.13 8.39 8.85
C ARG A 255 13.13 7.41 10.04
N ASP A 256 11.96 7.18 10.65
CA ASP A 256 11.79 6.37 11.85
C ASP A 256 11.42 4.90 11.59
N ALA A 257 11.53 4.43 10.35
CA ALA A 257 11.36 3.01 9.99
C ALA A 257 12.67 2.22 10.08
#